data_AF-A0A2V9PDZ4-F1
#
_entry.id   AF-A0A2V9PDZ4-F1
#
_cell.length_a   1.000
_cell.length_b   1.000
_cell.length_c   1.000
_cell.angle_alpha   90.00
_cell.angle_beta   90.00
_cell.angle_gamma   90.00
#
_symmetry.space_group_name_H-M   'P 1'
#
loop_
_entity.id
_entity.type
_entity.pdbx_description
1 polymer ?
#
loop_
_entity_poly.entity_id
_entity_poly.type
_entity_poly.pdbx_seq_one_letter_code
_entity_poly.pdbx_strand_id
1 'polypeptide(L)'
;MKTWTLTRKVLFVSAILAGFAGIYPVSYSLCPDWKVTVVDASGAPVPGMTVRRSCNDYSSASSGLEDDAITDEGGKAAFARRRVRSPVFLRWEGNVVSVVSQGVHASFGRHSYVFAFGRGLEGSPVVDGYVEDWTGWSEHMESRIVAKPVQPISPIKQTGDR
;
A
#
# COMPACT_ATOMS: atom_id res chain seq x y z
N MET A 1 -30.46 -36.77 -25.83
CA MET A 1 -29.01 -36.87 -26.10
C MET A 1 -28.38 -35.60 -26.70
N LYS A 2 -29.06 -34.86 -27.60
CA LYS A 2 -28.52 -33.64 -28.27
C LYS A 2 -28.31 -32.43 -27.32
N THR A 3 -29.15 -32.29 -26.30
CA THR A 3 -29.04 -31.24 -25.27
C THR A 3 -27.83 -31.43 -24.36
N TRP A 4 -27.55 -32.67 -23.93
CA TRP A 4 -26.42 -33.00 -23.06
C TRP A 4 -25.05 -32.68 -23.69
N THR A 5 -24.89 -32.92 -24.99
CA THR A 5 -23.67 -32.58 -25.74
C THR A 5 -23.54 -31.07 -25.97
N LEU A 6 -24.65 -30.35 -26.16
CA LEU A 6 -24.63 -28.88 -26.24
C LEU A 6 -24.24 -28.27 -24.88
N THR A 7 -24.86 -28.72 -23.78
CA THR A 7 -24.55 -28.24 -22.43
C THR A 7 -23.08 -28.48 -22.10
N ARG A 8 -22.52 -29.64 -22.44
CA ARG A 8 -21.11 -29.97 -22.18
C ARG A 8 -20.13 -29.15 -23.03
N LYS A 9 -20.48 -28.84 -24.29
CA LYS A 9 -19.70 -27.91 -25.13
C LYS A 9 -19.74 -26.48 -24.61
N VAL A 10 -20.92 -26.02 -24.19
CA VAL A 10 -21.07 -24.68 -23.58
C VAL A 10 -20.26 -24.59 -22.30
N LEU A 11 -20.33 -25.57 -21.41
CA LEU A 11 -19.52 -25.61 -20.19
C LEU A 11 -18.02 -25.60 -20.48
N PHE A 12 -17.57 -26.34 -21.50
CA PHE A 12 -16.17 -26.37 -21.89
C PHE A 12 -15.67 -25.02 -22.43
N VAL A 13 -16.44 -24.39 -23.31
CA VAL A 13 -16.11 -23.05 -23.83
C VAL A 13 -16.12 -22.01 -22.72
N SER A 14 -17.11 -22.05 -21.81
CA SER A 14 -17.16 -21.17 -20.64
C SER A 14 -15.95 -21.35 -19.73
N ALA A 15 -15.50 -22.59 -19.48
CA ALA A 15 -14.31 -22.87 -18.68
C ALA A 15 -13.04 -22.31 -19.34
N ILE A 16 -12.91 -22.43 -20.66
CA ILE A 16 -11.80 -21.86 -21.42
C ILE A 16 -11.80 -20.32 -21.33
N LEU A 17 -12.95 -19.69 -21.55
CA LEU A 17 -13.08 -18.23 -21.44
C LEU A 17 -12.77 -17.73 -20.03
N ALA A 18 -13.24 -18.45 -18.99
CA ALA A 18 -12.90 -18.15 -17.61
C ALA A 18 -11.39 -18.30 -17.33
N GLY A 19 -10.76 -19.34 -17.90
CA GLY A 19 -9.31 -19.53 -17.83
C GLY A 19 -8.55 -18.35 -18.45
N PHE A 20 -8.92 -17.94 -19.67
CA PHE A 20 -8.33 -16.77 -20.33
C PHE A 20 -8.55 -15.47 -19.57
N ALA A 21 -9.74 -15.25 -19.01
CA ALA A 21 -10.04 -14.09 -18.18
C ALA A 21 -9.19 -14.09 -16.89
N GLY A 22 -8.97 -15.25 -16.27
CA GLY A 22 -8.18 -15.40 -15.05
C GLY A 22 -6.69 -15.09 -15.24
N ILE A 23 -6.12 -15.46 -16.39
CA ILE A 23 -4.70 -15.19 -16.72
C ILE A 23 -4.49 -13.80 -17.35
N TYR A 24 -5.56 -13.11 -17.76
CA TYR A 24 -5.44 -11.80 -18.37
C TYR A 24 -4.92 -10.78 -17.33
N PRO A 25 -3.80 -10.09 -17.61
CA PRO A 25 -3.20 -9.15 -16.66
C PRO A 25 -4.02 -7.85 -16.62
N VAL A 26 -4.86 -7.71 -15.60
CA VAL A 26 -5.63 -6.49 -15.37
C VAL A 26 -4.75 -5.42 -14.75
N SER A 27 -4.88 -4.18 -15.23
CA SER A 27 -4.19 -3.04 -14.64
C SER A 27 -5.00 -2.47 -13.48
N TYR A 28 -4.32 -2.19 -12.36
CA TYR A 28 -4.94 -1.60 -11.18
C TYR A 28 -3.97 -0.64 -10.48
N SER A 29 -4.53 0.30 -9.71
CA SER A 29 -3.74 1.23 -8.90
C SER A 29 -3.14 0.50 -7.70
N LEU A 30 -1.82 0.44 -7.59
CA LEU A 30 -1.14 -0.04 -6.38
C LEU A 30 -1.08 1.05 -5.32
N CYS A 31 -0.94 2.31 -5.72
CA CYS A 31 -0.91 3.47 -4.84
C CYS A 31 -1.63 4.66 -5.48
N PRO A 32 -2.28 5.52 -4.68
CA PRO A 32 -3.00 6.68 -5.18
C PRO A 32 -2.02 7.78 -5.61
N ASP A 33 -2.54 8.77 -6.35
CA ASP A 33 -1.88 10.08 -6.38
C ASP A 33 -1.95 10.66 -4.97
N TRP A 34 -0.82 11.10 -4.41
CA TRP A 34 -0.78 11.52 -3.01
C TRP A 34 -0.03 12.84 -2.85
N LYS A 35 -0.71 13.87 -2.37
CA LYS A 35 -0.07 15.12 -1.95
C LYS A 35 0.05 15.17 -0.43
N VAL A 36 1.23 15.52 0.05
CA VAL A 36 1.55 15.55 1.47
C VAL A 36 2.08 16.93 1.81
N THR A 37 1.56 17.53 2.89
CA THR A 37 2.10 18.76 3.46
C THR A 37 2.69 18.45 4.83
N VAL A 38 3.97 18.73 5.01
CA VAL A 38 4.71 18.55 6.26
C VAL A 38 4.84 19.90 6.95
N VAL A 39 4.43 19.95 8.20
CA VAL A 39 4.47 21.14 9.05
C VAL A 39 5.05 20.81 10.41
N ASP A 40 5.50 21.81 11.16
CA ASP A 40 5.86 21.64 12.57
C ASP A 40 4.64 21.75 13.50
N ALA A 41 4.88 21.69 14.81
CA ALA A 41 3.83 21.81 15.83
C ALA A 41 3.13 23.19 15.83
N SER A 42 3.79 24.25 15.33
CA SER A 42 3.19 25.58 15.18
C SER A 42 2.35 25.71 13.90
N GLY A 43 2.46 24.72 12.99
CA GLY A 43 1.81 24.72 11.69
C GLY A 43 2.63 25.36 10.58
N ALA A 44 3.88 25.75 10.84
CA ALA A 44 4.78 26.27 9.82
C ALA A 44 5.28 25.15 8.90
N PRO A 45 5.43 25.38 7.58
CA PRO A 45 5.91 24.37 6.65
C PRO A 45 7.36 23.97 6.94
N VAL A 46 7.67 22.68 6.78
CA VAL A 46 9.03 22.15 6.99
C VAL A 46 9.64 21.72 5.66
N PRO A 47 10.53 22.53 5.05
CA PRO A 47 11.19 22.19 3.79
C PRO A 47 12.36 21.21 3.98
N GLY A 48 12.69 20.48 2.91
CA GLY A 48 13.82 19.54 2.87
C GLY A 48 13.66 18.30 3.74
N MET A 49 12.43 17.92 4.09
CA MET A 49 12.10 16.65 4.72
C MET A 49 11.94 15.55 3.67
N THR A 50 12.36 14.33 3.97
CA THR A 50 12.05 13.18 3.12
C THR A 50 10.68 12.65 3.52
N VAL A 51 9.75 12.61 2.58
CA VAL A 51 8.51 11.86 2.71
C VAL A 51 8.69 10.56 1.94
N ARG A 52 8.44 9.44 2.60
CA ARG A 52 8.42 8.12 1.99
C ARG A 52 6.99 7.65 1.88
N ARG A 53 6.63 7.15 0.70
CA ARG A 53 5.38 6.43 0.46
C ARG A 53 5.70 4.95 0.31
N SER A 54 5.08 4.12 1.14
CA SER A 54 5.13 2.67 0.99
C SER A 54 3.86 2.19 0.30
N CYS A 55 4.03 1.22 -0.60
CA CYS A 55 3.03 0.67 -1.50
C CYS A 55 3.03 -0.85 -1.35
N ASN A 56 1.93 -1.39 -0.81
CA ASN A 56 1.80 -2.81 -0.54
C ASN A 56 0.52 -3.36 -1.19
N ASP A 57 0.61 -4.54 -1.79
CA ASP A 57 -0.55 -5.36 -2.13
C ASP A 57 -0.33 -6.76 -1.57
N TYR A 58 -0.88 -7.03 -0.39
CA TYR A 58 -0.74 -8.31 0.31
C TYR A 58 -1.51 -9.45 -0.37
N SER A 59 -2.34 -9.12 -1.36
CA SER A 59 -2.99 -10.11 -2.23
C SER A 59 -2.16 -10.44 -3.47
N SER A 60 -0.97 -9.87 -3.65
CA SER A 60 -0.13 -10.12 -4.83
C SER A 60 1.36 -10.13 -4.46
N ALA A 61 2.24 -10.49 -5.39
CA ALA A 61 3.69 -10.42 -5.19
C ALA A 61 4.26 -8.97 -5.13
N SER A 62 3.41 -7.94 -5.07
CA SER A 62 3.79 -6.52 -5.13
C SER A 62 3.77 -5.88 -3.74
N SER A 63 4.58 -6.41 -2.81
CA SER A 63 4.79 -5.85 -1.47
C SER A 63 6.13 -5.11 -1.37
N GLY A 64 6.21 -4.13 -0.47
CA GLY A 64 7.46 -3.45 -0.13
C GLY A 64 7.99 -2.48 -1.18
N LEU A 65 7.13 -1.96 -2.08
CA LEU A 65 7.54 -0.89 -2.99
C LEU A 65 7.51 0.44 -2.26
N GLU A 66 8.64 1.15 -2.24
CA GLU A 66 8.77 2.44 -1.58
C GLU A 66 9.27 3.48 -2.58
N ASP A 67 8.71 4.69 -2.49
CA ASP A 67 9.15 5.85 -3.25
C ASP A 67 9.37 7.02 -2.27
N ASP A 68 10.43 7.80 -2.49
CA ASP A 68 10.76 8.96 -1.67
C ASP A 68 10.56 10.26 -2.46
N ALA A 69 10.06 11.29 -1.77
CA ALA A 69 9.94 12.66 -2.28
C ALA A 69 10.42 13.65 -1.21
N ILE A 70 11.12 14.69 -1.62
CA ILE A 70 11.63 15.73 -0.71
C ILE A 70 10.63 16.89 -0.68
N THR A 71 10.36 17.43 0.50
CA THR A 71 9.47 18.59 0.64
C THR A 71 10.08 19.87 0.07
N ASP A 72 9.28 20.61 -0.68
CA ASP A 72 9.62 21.93 -1.22
C ASP A 72 9.62 23.04 -0.14
N GLU A 73 9.84 24.29 -0.54
CA GLU A 73 9.80 25.47 0.35
C GLU A 73 8.46 25.64 1.09
N GLY A 74 7.37 25.14 0.50
CA GLY A 74 6.04 25.12 1.12
C GLY A 74 5.80 23.91 2.01
N GLY A 75 6.81 23.07 2.25
CA GLY A 75 6.69 21.83 3.02
C GLY A 75 5.94 20.74 2.28
N LYS A 76 5.79 20.81 0.95
CA LYS A 76 4.95 19.89 0.17
C LYS A 76 5.78 18.84 -0.55
N ALA A 77 5.28 17.61 -0.53
CA ALA A 77 5.77 16.50 -1.34
C ALA A 77 4.59 15.88 -2.10
N ALA A 78 4.84 15.37 -3.30
CA ALA A 78 3.80 14.78 -4.13
C ALA A 78 4.29 13.48 -4.77
N PHE A 79 3.38 12.52 -4.84
CA PHE A 79 3.61 11.24 -5.49
C PHE A 79 2.58 11.00 -6.57
N ALA A 80 3.04 10.63 -7.75
CA ALA A 80 2.15 10.18 -8.82
C ALA A 80 1.60 8.78 -8.50
N ARG A 81 0.39 8.51 -8.99
CA ARG A 81 -0.26 7.21 -8.92
C ARG A 81 0.61 6.14 -9.53
N ARG A 82 0.73 5.03 -8.82
CA ARG A 82 1.43 3.85 -9.31
C ARG A 82 0.42 2.81 -9.72
N ARG A 83 0.48 2.36 -10.98
CA ARG A 83 -0.32 1.24 -11.48
C ARG A 83 0.57 0.04 -11.72
N VAL A 84 0.07 -1.13 -11.39
CA VAL A 84 0.71 -2.41 -11.71
C VAL A 84 -0.27 -3.27 -12.52
N ARG A 85 0.25 -4.34 -13.11
CA ARG A 85 -0.54 -5.32 -13.85
C ARG A 85 -0.35 -6.67 -13.19
N SER A 86 -1.45 -7.35 -12.87
CA SER A 86 -1.41 -8.71 -12.34
C SER A 86 -2.60 -9.51 -12.87
N PRO A 87 -2.40 -10.78 -13.26
CA PRO A 87 -3.48 -11.73 -13.53
C PRO A 87 -4.46 -11.82 -12.35
N VAL A 88 -5.75 -11.91 -12.64
CA VAL A 88 -6.80 -12.00 -11.61
C VAL A 88 -6.62 -13.24 -10.74
N PHE A 89 -6.20 -14.36 -11.35
CA PHE A 89 -6.00 -15.61 -10.64
C PHE A 89 -4.90 -15.53 -9.57
N LEU A 90 -3.75 -14.91 -9.89
CA LEU A 90 -2.65 -14.74 -8.93
C LEU A 90 -3.04 -13.86 -7.73
N ARG A 91 -3.98 -12.93 -7.93
CA ARG A 91 -4.49 -12.10 -6.84
C ARG A 91 -5.36 -12.88 -5.88
N TRP A 92 -6.13 -13.83 -6.39
CA TRP A 92 -6.93 -14.71 -5.55
C TRP A 92 -6.03 -15.68 -4.76
N GLU A 93 -5.05 -16.30 -5.43
CA GLU A 93 -4.06 -17.16 -4.75
C GLU A 93 -3.24 -16.43 -3.69
N GLY A 94 -2.83 -15.19 -3.95
CA GLY A 94 -2.07 -14.39 -2.98
C GLY A 94 -2.80 -14.19 -1.64
N ASN A 95 -4.13 -14.04 -1.66
CA ASN A 95 -4.92 -13.99 -0.43
C ASN A 95 -4.87 -15.33 0.34
N VAL A 96 -4.94 -16.46 -0.37
CA VAL A 96 -4.86 -17.79 0.24
C VAL A 96 -3.47 -18.01 0.86
N VAL A 97 -2.41 -17.64 0.14
CA VAL A 97 -1.03 -17.73 0.64
C VAL A 97 -0.82 -16.84 1.87
N SER A 98 -1.36 -15.61 1.88
CA SER A 98 -1.30 -14.70 3.04
C SER A 98 -1.90 -15.36 4.29
N VAL A 99 -3.11 -15.93 4.18
CA VAL A 99 -3.76 -16.66 5.29
C VAL A 99 -2.92 -17.84 5.76
N VAL A 100 -2.47 -18.69 4.85
CA VAL A 100 -1.76 -19.91 5.19
C VAL A 100 -0.41 -19.61 5.84
N SER A 101 0.28 -18.56 5.39
CA SER A 101 1.62 -18.23 5.87
C SER A 101 1.65 -17.36 7.14
N GLN A 102 0.67 -16.47 7.32
CA GLN A 102 0.68 -15.47 8.41
C GLN A 102 -0.44 -15.67 9.44
N GLY A 103 -1.42 -16.54 9.16
CA GLY A 103 -2.50 -16.85 10.10
C GLY A 103 -3.24 -15.60 10.56
N VAL A 104 -3.25 -15.35 11.87
CA VAL A 104 -3.90 -14.17 12.48
C VAL A 104 -3.21 -12.84 12.14
N HIS A 105 -1.99 -12.88 11.61
CA HIS A 105 -1.28 -11.69 11.11
C HIS A 105 -1.48 -11.45 9.62
N ALA A 106 -2.29 -12.27 8.94
CA ALA A 106 -2.55 -12.12 7.52
C ALA A 106 -3.25 -10.78 7.24
N SER A 107 -2.66 -10.00 6.35
CA SER A 107 -3.29 -8.82 5.78
C SER A 107 -3.75 -9.11 4.35
N PHE A 108 -4.66 -8.29 3.85
CA PHE A 108 -5.28 -8.46 2.54
C PHE A 108 -5.41 -7.15 1.82
N GLY A 109 -5.34 -7.21 0.49
CA GLY A 109 -5.60 -6.07 -0.35
C GLY A 109 -4.44 -5.08 -0.38
N ARG A 110 -4.78 -3.88 -0.85
CA ARG A 110 -3.81 -2.83 -1.17
C ARG A 110 -3.77 -1.84 -0.04
N HIS A 111 -2.58 -1.57 0.45
CA HIS A 111 -2.31 -0.63 1.52
C HIS A 111 -1.23 0.33 1.08
N SER A 112 -1.42 1.61 1.39
CA SER A 112 -0.38 2.61 1.19
C SER A 112 -0.44 3.63 2.30
N TYR A 113 0.74 3.99 2.80
CA TYR A 113 0.91 5.00 3.83
C TYR A 113 2.10 5.87 3.49
N VAL A 114 2.12 7.07 4.08
CA VAL A 114 3.23 8.01 3.97
C VAL A 114 3.81 8.30 5.35
N PHE A 115 5.12 8.47 5.43
CA PHE A 115 5.78 8.97 6.63
C PHE A 115 6.87 9.97 6.24
N ALA A 116 7.03 11.02 7.04
CA ALA A 116 8.07 12.02 6.88
C ALA A 116 9.19 11.77 7.89
N PHE A 117 10.44 11.94 7.47
CA PHE A 117 11.62 11.85 8.33
C PHE A 117 12.78 12.70 7.79
N GLY A 118 13.74 12.98 8.67
CA GLY A 118 14.95 13.72 8.34
C GLY A 118 15.16 14.90 9.28
N ARG A 119 16.38 15.45 9.31
CA ARG A 119 16.73 16.63 10.12
C ARG A 119 16.43 16.50 11.62
N GLY A 120 16.44 15.27 12.15
CA GLY A 120 16.06 14.98 13.54
C GLY A 120 14.56 15.05 13.82
N LEU A 121 13.73 15.12 12.79
CA LEU A 121 12.28 15.13 12.86
C LEU A 121 11.68 13.88 12.17
N GLU A 122 10.48 13.50 12.60
CA GLU A 122 9.66 12.44 12.00
C GLU A 122 8.18 12.75 12.15
N GLY A 123 7.33 12.10 11.35
CA GLY A 123 5.89 12.18 11.51
C GLY A 123 5.12 11.31 10.53
N SER A 124 3.89 10.99 10.90
CA SER A 124 2.92 10.31 10.04
C SER A 124 1.62 11.12 10.03
N PRO A 125 0.82 11.06 8.96
CA PRO A 125 -0.51 11.65 8.96
C PRO A 125 -1.39 10.89 9.94
N VAL A 126 -2.14 11.61 10.78
CA VAL A 126 -3.05 11.02 11.76
C VAL A 126 -4.44 11.60 11.55
N VAL A 127 -5.41 10.73 11.33
CA VAL A 127 -6.84 11.05 11.18
C VAL A 127 -7.60 10.28 12.24
N ASP A 128 -8.41 10.97 13.05
CA ASP A 128 -9.20 10.38 14.15
C ASP A 128 -8.37 9.51 15.13
N GLY A 129 -7.10 9.87 15.33
CA GLY A 129 -6.19 9.16 16.24
C GLY A 129 -5.47 7.95 15.63
N TYR A 130 -5.74 7.64 14.35
CA TYR A 130 -5.11 6.54 13.62
C TYR A 130 -4.18 7.07 12.54
N VAL A 131 -3.06 6.37 12.30
CA VAL A 131 -2.21 6.67 11.15
C VAL A 131 -3.02 6.45 9.88
N GLU A 132 -3.02 7.45 9.01
CA GLU A 132 -3.78 7.38 7.77
C GLU A 132 -3.23 6.28 6.86
N ASP A 133 -4.12 5.37 6.47
CA ASP A 133 -3.82 4.23 5.61
C ASP A 133 -4.81 4.19 4.45
N TRP A 134 -4.28 4.15 3.24
CA TRP A 134 -5.06 4.05 2.03
C TRP A 134 -5.32 2.58 1.69
N THR A 135 -6.59 2.20 1.57
CA THR A 135 -7.00 0.79 1.39
C THR A 135 -7.49 0.44 -0.02
N GLY A 136 -7.16 1.24 -1.03
CA GLY A 136 -7.45 0.92 -2.43
C GLY A 136 -8.63 1.64 -3.09
N TRP A 137 -9.41 2.43 -2.34
CA TRP A 137 -10.67 3.01 -2.81
C TRP A 137 -10.53 4.37 -3.48
N SER A 138 -9.75 5.29 -2.89
CA SER A 138 -9.56 6.62 -3.45
C SER A 138 -8.47 6.62 -4.52
N GLU A 139 -8.67 7.38 -5.58
CA GLU A 139 -7.62 7.61 -6.57
C GLU A 139 -6.64 8.71 -6.17
N HIS A 140 -7.07 9.59 -5.26
CA HIS A 140 -6.36 10.78 -4.82
C HIS A 140 -6.38 10.88 -3.29
N MET A 141 -5.25 11.22 -2.71
CA MET A 141 -5.07 11.43 -1.27
C MET A 141 -4.41 12.78 -1.04
N GLU A 142 -4.86 13.49 -0.01
CA GLU A 142 -4.22 14.70 0.49
C GLU A 142 -4.07 14.59 2.00
N SER A 143 -2.84 14.73 2.50
CA SER A 143 -2.53 14.51 3.91
C SER A 143 -1.68 15.63 4.50
N ARG A 144 -1.86 15.87 5.79
CA ARG A 144 -1.03 16.78 6.59
C ARG A 144 -0.27 16.01 7.64
N ILE A 145 1.05 16.16 7.67
CA ILE A 145 1.94 15.53 8.65
C ILE A 145 2.48 16.60 9.58
N VAL A 146 2.33 16.38 10.90
CA VAL A 146 3.00 17.19 11.91
C VAL A 146 4.31 16.52 12.28
N ALA A 147 5.42 17.14 11.86
CA ALA A 147 6.77 16.70 12.16
C ALA A 147 7.11 17.03 13.63
N LYS A 148 7.64 16.04 14.33
CA LYS A 148 8.07 16.11 15.73
C LYS A 148 9.49 15.58 15.86
N PRO A 149 10.25 15.97 16.90
CA PRO A 149 11.56 15.40 17.17
C PRO A 149 11.52 13.87 17.22
N VAL A 150 12.48 13.23 16.56
CA VAL A 150 12.67 11.77 16.64
C VAL A 150 12.88 11.41 18.11
N GLN A 151 12.09 10.47 18.62
CA GLN A 151 12.30 9.99 19.98
C GLN A 151 13.62 9.21 20.05
N PRO A 152 14.51 9.50 21.01
CA PRO A 152 15.70 8.68 21.21
C PRO A 152 15.27 7.24 21.46
N ILE A 153 15.86 6.30 20.71
CA ILE A 153 15.68 4.88 20.99
C ILE A 153 16.24 4.65 22.40
N SER A 154 15.38 4.39 23.38
CA SER A 154 15.84 3.92 24.69
C SER A 154 16.70 2.67 24.44
N PRO A 155 17.96 2.62 24.92
CA PRO A 155 18.78 1.44 24.72
C PRO A 155 18.03 0.24 25.30
N ILE A 156 17.83 -0.78 24.46
CA ILE A 156 17.33 -2.07 24.90
C ILE A 156 18.26 -2.50 26.03
N LYS A 157 17.73 -2.61 27.26
CA LYS A 157 18.44 -3.35 28.31
C LYS A 157 18.63 -4.75 27.76
N GLN A 158 19.85 -5.09 27.35
CA GLN A 158 20.23 -6.48 27.21
C GLN A 158 20.08 -7.09 28.60
N THR A 159 18.95 -7.73 28.86
CA THR A 159 18.84 -8.70 29.92
C THR A 159 19.70 -9.87 29.47
N GLY A 160 20.99 -9.81 29.83
CA GLY A 160 21.84 -10.97 29.81
C GLY A 160 21.29 -11.96 30.83
N ASP A 161 20.64 -13.01 30.34
CA ASP A 161 20.48 -14.22 31.13
C ASP A 161 21.82 -14.98 31.15
N ARG A 162 22.10 -15.51 32.33
CA ARG A 162 23.35 -16.10 32.81
C ARG A 162 23.74 -17.38 32.08
#